data_AF-A0A524NMQ7-F1
#
_entry.id   AF-A0A524NMQ7-F1
#
_cell.length_a   1.000
_cell.length_b   1.000
_cell.length_c   1.000
_cell.angle_alpha   90.00
_cell.angle_beta   90.00
_cell.angle_gamma   90.00
#
_symmetry.space_group_name_H-M   'P 1'
#
loop_
_entity.id
_entity.type
_entity.pdbx_description
1 polymer ?
#
loop_
_entity_poly.entity_id
_entity_poly.type
_entity_poly.pdbx_seq_one_letter_code
_entity_poly.pdbx_strand_id
1 'polypeptide(L)'
;METVDLGTKFLVAGKKDRVLHVRIDRAEKRNALTQGMYRGLKRAAIIDADDAELDPTEHFPFRHFEQCRKVVVAAVNGLCHAGGLNLVMFSDVKRSTSPSPA
;
A
#
# COMPACT_ATOMS: atom_id res chain seq x y z
N MET A 1 0.17 17.18 -8.00
CA MET A 1 0.21 15.76 -7.62
C MET A 1 -0.57 15.02 -8.68
N GLU A 2 0.11 14.21 -9.47
CA GLU A 2 -0.50 13.46 -10.56
C GLU A 2 -1.29 12.29 -9.97
N THR A 3 -2.59 12.19 -10.25
CA THR A 3 -3.43 11.12 -9.71
C THR A 3 -3.15 9.79 -10.40
N VAL A 4 -3.10 8.71 -9.63
CA VAL A 4 -2.89 7.35 -10.16
C VAL A 4 -4.10 6.48 -9.84
N ASP A 5 -4.69 5.87 -10.86
CA ASP A 5 -5.79 4.92 -10.68
C ASP A 5 -5.27 3.52 -10.32
N LEU A 6 -5.69 3.03 -9.16
CA LEU A 6 -5.37 1.69 -8.64
C LEU A 6 -6.55 0.71 -8.75
N GLY A 7 -7.64 1.09 -9.43
CA GLY A 7 -8.79 0.22 -9.69
C GLY A 7 -9.77 0.08 -8.52
N THR A 8 -9.68 0.93 -7.50
CA THR A 8 -10.63 0.98 -6.38
C THR A 8 -10.69 2.37 -5.77
N LYS A 9 -11.89 2.81 -5.37
CA LYS A 9 -12.10 4.10 -4.67
C LYS A 9 -11.50 4.15 -3.26
N PHE A 10 -11.17 2.99 -2.69
CA PHE A 10 -10.64 2.90 -1.31
C PHE A 10 -9.12 3.02 -1.25
N LEU A 11 -8.45 3.22 -2.38
CA LEU A 11 -7.03 3.57 -2.46
C LEU A 11 -6.90 4.88 -3.21
N VAL A 12 -6.53 5.93 -2.50
CA VAL A 12 -6.30 7.25 -3.09
C VAL A 12 -4.81 7.39 -3.33
N ALA A 13 -4.41 7.45 -4.60
CA ALA A 13 -3.01 7.47 -4.98
C ALA A 13 -2.64 8.66 -5.85
N GLY A 14 -1.41 9.15 -5.67
CA GLY A 14 -0.84 10.15 -6.55
C GLY A 14 0.66 10.29 -6.41
N LYS A 15 1.31 10.70 -7.50
CA LYS A 15 2.75 10.94 -7.58
C LYS A 15 3.07 12.41 -7.30
N LYS A 16 4.07 12.61 -6.45
CA LYS A 16 4.64 13.92 -6.13
C LYS A 16 6.13 13.74 -5.83
N ASP A 17 6.98 14.57 -6.42
CA ASP A 17 8.42 14.62 -6.12
C ASP A 17 9.12 13.24 -6.15
N ARG A 18 8.79 12.42 -7.16
CA ARG A 18 9.27 11.03 -7.35
C ARG A 18 8.79 10.01 -6.31
N VAL A 19 7.82 10.37 -5.48
CA VAL A 19 7.18 9.47 -4.51
C VAL A 19 5.75 9.19 -4.94
N LEU A 20 5.42 7.90 -5.06
CA LEU A 20 4.03 7.47 -5.14
C LEU A 20 3.44 7.39 -3.73
N HIS A 21 2.50 8.28 -3.42
CA HIS A 21 1.73 8.21 -2.19
C HIS A 21 0.48 7.39 -2.43
N VAL A 22 0.22 6.40 -1.57
CA VAL A 22 -1.01 5.61 -1.55
C VAL A 22 -1.64 5.72 -0.17
N ARG A 23 -2.88 6.19 -0.12
CA ARG A 23 -3.67 6.29 1.12
C ARG A 23 -4.79 5.27 1.08
N ILE A 24 -4.83 4.41 2.09
CA ILE A 24 -5.95 3.50 2.33
C ILE A 24 -7.09 4.32 2.94
N ASP A 25 -8.20 4.43 2.21
CA ASP A 25 -9.31 5.32 2.53
C ASP A 25 -10.62 4.55 2.66
N ARG A 26 -10.73 3.77 3.74
CA ARG A 26 -11.91 2.98 4.08
C ARG A 26 -12.16 3.02 5.60
N ALA A 27 -12.16 4.23 6.15
CA ALA A 27 -12.21 4.48 7.59
C ALA A 27 -13.45 3.86 8.25
N GLU A 28 -14.60 3.86 7.56
CA GLU A 28 -15.87 3.30 8.01
C GLU A 28 -15.82 1.78 8.25
N LYS A 29 -14.81 1.11 7.68
CA LYS A 29 -14.50 -0.31 7.93
C LYS A 29 -13.12 -0.51 8.54
N ARG A 30 -12.58 0.51 9.23
CA ARG A 30 -11.26 0.48 9.89
C ARG A 30 -10.14 0.06 8.93
N ASN A 31 -10.22 0.50 7.67
CA ASN A 31 -9.27 0.15 6.60
C ASN A 31 -9.11 -1.35 6.34
N ALA A 32 -10.10 -2.18 6.70
CA ALA A 32 -10.09 -3.61 6.34
C ALA A 32 -9.94 -3.77 4.81
N LEU A 33 -8.89 -4.46 4.39
CA LEU A 33 -8.51 -4.58 2.98
C LEU A 33 -9.40 -5.60 2.25
N THR A 34 -9.95 -5.19 1.11
CA THR A 34 -10.69 -6.07 0.21
C THR A 34 -9.78 -6.64 -0.87
N GLN A 35 -10.23 -7.66 -1.61
CA GLN A 35 -9.46 -8.20 -2.74
C GLN A 35 -9.13 -7.13 -3.80
N GLY A 36 -10.05 -6.20 -4.06
CA GLY A 36 -9.81 -5.07 -4.96
C GLY A 36 -8.68 -4.16 -4.47
N MET A 37 -8.56 -3.96 -3.16
CA MET A 37 -7.49 -3.16 -2.56
C MET A 37 -6.14 -3.90 -2.61
N TYR A 38 -6.11 -5.22 -2.37
CA TYR A 38 -4.87 -5.99 -2.57
C TYR A 38 -4.35 -5.90 -4.00
N ARG A 39 -5.25 -6.03 -4.99
CA ARG A 39 -4.91 -5.85 -6.42
C ARG A 39 -4.42 -4.42 -6.71
N GLY A 40 -5.06 -3.41 -6.12
CA GLY A 40 -4.64 -2.02 -6.29
C GLY A 40 -3.26 -1.71 -5.68
N LEU A 41 -2.94 -2.28 -4.52
CA LEU A 41 -1.61 -2.16 -3.92
C LEU A 41 -0.54 -2.87 -4.76
N LYS A 42 -0.84 -4.06 -5.30
CA LYS A 42 0.02 -4.73 -6.28
C LYS A 42 0.27 -3.86 -7.51
N ARG A 43 -0.80 -3.26 -8.07
CA ARG A 43 -0.71 -2.35 -9.21
C ARG A 43 0.15 -1.12 -8.91
N ALA A 44 0.11 -0.59 -7.69
CA ALA A 44 0.97 0.52 -7.27
C ALA A 44 2.46 0.17 -7.36
N ALA A 45 2.84 -1.04 -6.89
CA ALA A 45 4.22 -1.52 -7.00
C ALA A 45 4.66 -1.64 -8.46
N ILE A 46 3.85 -2.28 -9.31
CA ILE A 46 4.15 -2.47 -10.75
C ILE A 46 4.33 -1.12 -11.46
N ILE A 47 3.37 -0.19 -11.31
CA ILE A 47 3.37 1.09 -12.03
C ILE A 47 4.55 1.98 -11.61
N ASP A 48 4.94 1.94 -10.34
CA ASP A 48 5.98 2.83 -9.87
C ASP A 48 7.37 2.23 -9.99
N ALA A 49 7.57 0.96 -9.64
CA ALA A 49 8.87 0.32 -9.68
C ALA A 49 9.27 -0.20 -11.08
N ASP A 50 8.36 -0.12 -12.05
CA ASP A 50 8.51 -0.70 -13.40
C ASP A 50 8.89 -2.19 -13.34
N ASP A 51 8.37 -2.87 -12.32
CA ASP A 51 8.68 -4.27 -12.03
C ASP A 51 7.79 -5.18 -12.88
N ALA A 52 8.16 -5.32 -14.15
CA ALA A 52 7.52 -6.20 -15.13
C ALA A 52 7.65 -7.70 -14.77
N GLU A 53 8.56 -8.07 -13.86
CA GLU A 53 8.77 -9.45 -13.41
C GLU A 53 7.80 -9.90 -12.30
N LEU A 54 6.92 -9.03 -11.83
CA LEU A 54 5.95 -9.39 -10.79
C LEU A 54 4.89 -10.32 -11.38
N ASP A 55 4.89 -11.59 -10.96
CA ASP A 55 3.92 -12.58 -11.37
C ASP A 55 2.48 -12.06 -11.11
N PRO A 56 1.67 -11.82 -12.16
CA PRO A 56 0.32 -11.31 -12.04
C PRO A 56 -0.62 -12.30 -11.34
N THR A 57 -0.25 -13.58 -11.31
CA THR A 57 -0.97 -14.68 -10.66
C THR A 57 -0.55 -14.94 -9.22
N GLU A 58 0.48 -14.26 -8.69
CA GLU A 58 0.86 -14.43 -7.28
C GLU A 58 -0.30 -13.96 -6.38
N HIS A 59 -0.86 -14.93 -5.62
CA HIS A 59 -1.99 -14.73 -4.71
C HIS A 59 -1.56 -14.33 -3.30
N PHE A 60 -0.26 -14.39 -2.99
CA PHE A 60 0.25 -13.97 -1.70
C PHE A 60 0.26 -12.43 -1.62
N PRO A 61 -0.67 -11.84 -0.85
CA PRO A 61 -0.76 -10.39 -0.78
C PRO A 61 0.55 -9.85 -0.16
N PHE A 62 1.08 -8.78 -0.74
CA PHE A 62 2.25 -8.01 -0.27
C PHE A 62 3.65 -8.54 -0.54
N ARG A 63 3.80 -9.77 -1.05
CA ARG A 63 5.12 -10.27 -1.47
C ARG A 63 5.78 -9.42 -2.56
N HIS A 64 4.97 -8.77 -3.40
CA HIS A 64 5.47 -7.81 -4.39
C HIS A 64 6.21 -6.62 -3.77
N PHE A 65 5.91 -6.26 -2.52
CA PHE A 65 6.65 -5.21 -1.82
C PHE A 65 8.03 -5.68 -1.33
N GLU A 66 8.18 -6.97 -1.01
CA GLU A 66 9.48 -7.58 -0.69
C GLU A 66 10.45 -7.52 -1.87
N GLN A 67 9.93 -7.64 -3.09
CA GLN A 67 10.72 -7.68 -4.33
C GLN A 67 10.76 -6.33 -5.05
N CYS A 68 10.09 -5.32 -4.51
CA CYS A 68 9.98 -4.01 -5.13
C CYS A 68 11.36 -3.34 -5.18
N ARG A 69 11.79 -2.90 -6.36
CA ARG A 69 13.09 -2.20 -6.50
C ARG A 69 13.12 -0.79 -5.89
N LYS A 70 11.96 -0.28 -5.46
CA LYS A 70 11.81 1.02 -4.80
C LYS A 70 11.57 0.85 -3.32
N VAL A 71 12.12 1.78 -2.53
CA VAL A 71 11.90 1.85 -1.08
C VAL A 71 10.42 2.04 -0.76
N VAL A 72 9.84 1.09 -0.04
CA VAL A 72 8.44 1.11 0.43
C VAL A 72 8.40 1.64 1.86
N VAL A 73 7.66 2.72 2.08
CA VAL A 73 7.46 3.31 3.41
C VAL A 73 6.02 3.10 3.87
N ALA A 74 5.84 2.37 4.98
CA ALA A 74 4.55 2.19 5.62
C ALA A 74 4.37 3.19 6.79
N ALA A 75 3.39 4.07 6.66
CA ALA A 75 2.96 4.98 7.72
C ALA A 75 1.64 4.49 8.33
N VAL A 76 1.67 4.07 9.59
CA VAL A 76 0.54 3.48 10.31
C VAL A 76 -0.02 4.49 11.31
N ASN A 77 -1.28 4.87 11.10
CA ASN A 77 -2.04 5.72 12.02
C ASN A 77 -3.15 4.90 12.71
N GLY A 78 -2.79 4.20 13.79
CA GLY A 78 -3.73 3.40 14.58
C GLY A 78 -3.63 1.90 14.33
N LEU A 79 -4.79 1.23 14.19
CA LEU A 79 -4.89 -0.23 14.15
C LEU A 79 -4.15 -0.83 12.96
N CYS A 80 -3.31 -1.84 13.24
CA CYS A 80 -2.56 -2.58 12.23
C CYS A 80 -2.65 -4.09 12.55
N HIS A 81 -3.58 -4.78 11.88
CA HIS A 81 -3.87 -6.20 12.16
C HIS A 81 -3.94 -7.00 10.85
N ALA A 82 -3.58 -8.29 10.92
CA ALA A 82 -3.67 -9.25 9.81
C ALA A 82 -3.02 -8.71 8.53
N GLY A 83 -3.81 -8.49 7.47
CA GLY A 83 -3.31 -7.98 6.19
C GLY A 83 -2.60 -6.62 6.33
N GLY A 84 -3.05 -5.76 7.25
CA GLY A 84 -2.37 -4.49 7.52
C GLY A 84 -0.99 -4.68 8.16
N LEU A 85 -0.83 -5.68 9.05
CA LEU A 85 0.46 -6.01 9.65
C LEU A 85 1.40 -6.63 8.61
N ASN A 86 0.88 -7.52 7.77
CA ASN A 86 1.62 -8.13 6.68
C ASN A 86 2.20 -7.06 5.71
N LEU A 87 1.38 -6.11 5.28
CA LEU A 87 1.83 -4.94 4.48
C LEU A 87 3.00 -4.19 5.15
N VAL A 88 2.90 -3.96 6.47
CA VAL A 88 3.94 -3.25 7.22
C VAL A 88 5.21 -4.08 7.33
N MET A 89 5.10 -5.39 7.54
CA MET A 89 6.26 -6.29 7.65
C MET A 89 7.08 -6.34 6.35
N PHE A 90 6.43 -6.29 5.18
CA PHE A 90 7.11 -6.29 3.88
C PHE A 90 7.52 -4.90 3.37
N SER A 91 7.22 -3.83 4.09
CA SER A 91 7.79 -2.51 3.76
C SER A 91 9.26 -2.43 4.18
N ASP A 92 10.02 -1.47 3.68
CA ASP A 92 11.40 -1.24 4.13
C ASP A 92 11.39 -0.44 5.44
N VAL A 93 10.69 0.70 5.42
CA VAL A 93 10.64 1.66 6.53
C VAL A 93 9.24 1.70 7.11
N LYS A 94 9.15 1.55 8.44
CA LYS A 94 7.90 1.55 9.19
C LYS A 94 7.87 2.73 10.14
N ARG A 95 6.80 3.53 10.08
CA ARG A 95 6.52 4.59 11.06
C ARG A 95 5.12 4.39 11.63
N SER A 96 5.02 4.31 12.94
CA SER A 96 3.75 4.41 13.65
C SER A 96 3.63 5.78 14.32
N THR A 97 2.41 6.29 14.42
CA THR A 97 2.10 7.41 15.32
C THR A 97 1.61 6.86 16.65
N SER A 98 2.00 7.50 17.75
CA SER A 98 1.30 7.31 19.02
C SER A 98 -0.16 7.74 18.84
N PRO A 99 -1.11 7.15 19.58
CA PRO A 99 -2.47 7.68 19.62
C PRO A 99 -2.40 9.16 19.97
N SER A 100 -3.06 10.01 19.18
CA SER A 100 -3.26 11.41 19.58
C SER A 100 -4.06 11.38 20.89
N PRO A 101 -3.63 12.08 21.96
CA PRO A 101 -4.56 12.40 23.03
C PRO A 101 -5.71 13.19 22.38
N ALA A 102 -6.92 12.69 22.56
CA ALA A 102 -8.14 13.39 22.16
C ALA A 102 -8.36 14.61 23.07
#